data_AF-A0A3B9P4G6-F1
#
_entry.id   AF-A0A3B9P4G6-F1
#
_cell.length_a   1.000
_cell.length_b   1.000
_cell.length_c   1.000
_cell.angle_alpha   90.00
_cell.angle_beta   90.00
_cell.angle_gamma   90.00
#
_symmetry.space_group_name_H-M   'P 1'
#
loop_
_entity.id
_entity.type
_entity.pdbx_description
1 polymer ?
#
loop_
_entity_poly.entity_id
_entity_poly.type
_entity_poly.pdbx_seq_one_letter_code
_entity_poly.pdbx_strand_id
1 'polypeptide(L)'
;MTELPIDISRLETATLDFPVGDVLSNKSEKLKRAKRIHSATYVGNIRHEKVDIVFQTYSDVFKVQTTIWLHYGGSIYLKGNITIPVERVISVDWI
;
A
#
# COMPACT_ATOMS: atom_id res chain seq x y z
N MET A 1 -9.72 11.87 16.12
CA MET A 1 -8.56 12.60 15.56
C MET A 1 -7.75 11.55 14.82
N THR A 2 -7.75 11.57 13.50
CA THR A 2 -6.95 10.62 12.71
C THR A 2 -5.51 11.10 12.81
N GLU A 3 -4.67 10.35 13.52
CA GLU A 3 -3.24 10.63 13.58
C GLU A 3 -2.65 10.59 12.17
N LEU A 4 -1.67 11.46 11.91
CA LEU A 4 -0.97 11.47 10.63
C LEU A 4 -0.23 10.13 10.45
N PRO A 5 -0.15 9.59 9.22
CA PRO A 5 0.60 8.37 8.97
C PRO A 5 2.08 8.50 9.39
N ILE A 6 2.63 7.45 9.98
CA ILE A 6 4.06 7.36 10.30
C ILE A 6 4.82 7.07 9.01
N ASP A 7 5.71 7.98 8.61
CA ASP A 7 6.58 7.78 7.46
C ASP A 7 7.62 6.69 7.77
N ILE A 8 7.68 5.68 6.91
CA ILE A 8 8.64 4.59 7.03
C ILE A 8 9.31 4.30 5.69
N SER A 9 10.49 3.71 5.75
CA SER A 9 11.16 3.20 4.57
C SER A 9 10.53 1.91 4.07
N ARG A 10 10.81 1.57 2.80
CA ARG A 10 10.46 0.28 2.23
C ARG A 10 11.05 -0.89 3.04
N LEU A 11 12.27 -0.75 3.58
CA LEU A 11 12.90 -1.84 4.34
C LEU A 11 12.25 -2.04 5.71
N GLU A 12 11.83 -0.98 6.38
CA GLU A 12 11.05 -1.08 7.63
C GLU A 12 9.68 -1.71 7.39
N THR A 13 9.08 -1.53 6.21
CA THR A 13 7.84 -2.23 5.85
C THR A 13 8.02 -3.76 5.89
N ALA A 14 9.23 -4.27 5.64
CA ALA A 14 9.52 -5.71 5.64
C ALA A 14 9.44 -6.36 7.02
N THR A 15 9.53 -5.56 8.10
CA THR A 15 9.52 -6.04 9.48
C THR A 15 8.14 -5.91 10.14
N LEU A 16 7.11 -5.52 9.37
CA LEU A 16 5.76 -5.34 9.87
C LEU A 16 4.92 -6.61 9.67
N ASP A 17 4.07 -6.87 10.65
CA ASP A 17 3.05 -7.91 10.58
C ASP A 17 1.69 -7.33 10.22
N PHE A 18 0.91 -8.09 9.46
CA PHE A 18 -0.39 -7.67 8.96
C PHE A 18 -1.50 -8.57 9.52
N PRO A 19 -2.40 -8.04 10.37
CA PRO A 19 -3.55 -8.81 10.82
C PRO A 19 -4.54 -9.01 9.67
N VAL A 20 -5.33 -10.09 9.75
CA VAL A 20 -6.38 -10.38 8.77
C VAL A 20 -7.50 -9.33 8.87
N GLY A 21 -8.03 -8.94 7.72
CA GLY A 21 -9.23 -8.12 7.63
C GLY A 21 -9.00 -6.79 6.92
N ASP A 22 -10.06 -6.32 6.25
CA ASP A 22 -10.00 -5.12 5.44
C ASP A 22 -10.19 -3.86 6.27
N VAL A 23 -9.24 -2.92 6.13
CA VAL A 23 -9.24 -1.62 6.81
C VAL A 23 -10.31 -0.69 6.25
N LEU A 24 -10.83 -0.99 5.06
CA LEU A 24 -11.92 -0.24 4.45
C LEU A 24 -13.24 -1.01 4.61
N SER A 25 -14.28 -0.33 5.07
CA SER A 25 -15.63 -0.92 5.14
C SER A 25 -16.45 -0.65 3.88
N ASN A 26 -16.15 0.44 3.16
CA ASN A 26 -16.93 0.90 2.01
C ASN A 26 -16.46 0.26 0.69
N LYS A 27 -17.40 -0.36 -0.05
CA LYS A 27 -17.14 -0.95 -1.37
C LYS A 27 -16.57 0.05 -2.38
N SER A 28 -17.01 1.31 -2.36
CA SER A 28 -16.50 2.37 -3.23
C SER A 28 -15.02 2.63 -2.99
N GLU A 29 -14.62 2.74 -1.72
CA GLU A 29 -13.21 2.96 -1.36
C GLU A 29 -12.33 1.75 -1.71
N LYS A 30 -12.84 0.52 -1.50
CA LYS A 30 -12.15 -0.70 -1.96
C LYS A 30 -11.92 -0.71 -3.47
N LEU A 31 -12.92 -0.29 -4.25
CA LEU A 31 -12.82 -0.19 -5.71
C LEU A 31 -11.82 0.90 -6.13
N LYS A 32 -11.83 2.06 -5.44
CA LYS A 32 -10.88 3.15 -5.67
C LYS A 32 -9.44 2.70 -5.39
N ARG A 33 -9.21 2.01 -4.26
CA ARG A 33 -7.93 1.38 -3.89
C ARG A 33 -7.46 0.41 -4.96
N ALA A 34 -8.32 -0.51 -5.40
CA ALA A 34 -7.97 -1.50 -6.43
C ALA A 34 -7.56 -0.83 -7.75
N LYS A 35 -8.30 0.19 -8.19
CA LYS A 35 -7.94 0.98 -9.40
C LYS A 35 -6.60 1.68 -9.23
N ARG A 36 -6.36 2.33 -8.08
CA ARG A 36 -5.10 3.03 -7.82
C ARG A 36 -3.90 2.09 -7.74
N ILE A 37 -4.03 0.94 -7.09
CA ILE A 37 -2.98 -0.09 -7.06
C ILE A 37 -2.65 -0.54 -8.49
N HIS A 38 -3.66 -0.82 -9.32
CA HIS A 38 -3.44 -1.24 -10.70
C HIS A 38 -2.68 -0.16 -11.50
N SER A 39 -3.13 1.09 -11.46
CA SER A 39 -2.47 2.20 -12.15
C SER A 39 -1.04 2.45 -11.63
N ALA A 40 -0.84 2.42 -10.31
CA ALA A 40 0.47 2.62 -9.70
C ALA A 40 1.45 1.48 -10.04
N THR A 41 0.97 0.23 -10.14
CA THR A 41 1.79 -0.90 -10.60
C THR A 41 2.25 -0.70 -12.04
N TYR A 42 1.35 -0.28 -12.92
CA TYR A 42 1.69 0.00 -14.33
C TYR A 42 2.73 1.12 -14.47
N VAL A 43 2.49 2.25 -13.81
CA VAL A 43 3.39 3.41 -13.87
C VAL A 43 4.74 3.12 -13.19
N GLY A 44 4.76 2.42 -12.06
CA GLY A 44 6.00 2.01 -11.38
C GLY A 44 6.88 1.11 -12.24
N ASN A 45 6.29 0.26 -13.09
CA ASN A 45 7.04 -0.58 -14.02
C ASN A 45 7.55 0.17 -15.25
N ILE A 46 6.76 1.08 -15.82
CA ILE A 46 7.11 1.75 -17.08
C ILE A 46 7.95 3.00 -16.86
N ARG A 47 7.58 3.80 -15.86
CA ARG A 47 8.17 5.13 -15.62
C ARG A 47 9.04 5.18 -14.37
N HIS A 48 9.05 4.11 -13.58
CA HIS A 48 9.78 4.06 -12.30
C HIS A 48 9.36 5.15 -11.31
N GLU A 49 8.13 5.69 -11.46
CA GLU A 49 7.60 6.70 -10.55
C GLU A 49 7.16 6.04 -9.24
N LYS A 50 7.48 6.70 -8.14
CA LYS A 50 7.05 6.32 -6.81
C LYS A 50 5.64 6.82 -6.55
N VAL A 51 4.97 6.18 -5.60
CA VAL A 51 3.67 6.58 -5.07
C VAL A 51 3.75 6.59 -3.55
N ASP A 52 2.86 7.36 -2.92
CA ASP A 52 2.60 7.27 -1.49
C ASP A 52 1.60 6.14 -1.25
N ILE A 53 2.03 5.12 -0.51
CA ILE A 53 1.21 3.98 -0.11
C ILE A 53 0.90 4.13 1.38
N VAL A 54 -0.37 4.39 1.70
CA VAL A 54 -0.85 4.49 3.08
C VAL A 54 -1.53 3.19 3.44
N PHE A 55 -1.15 2.58 4.55
CA PHE A 55 -1.67 1.29 5.00
C PHE A 55 -1.70 1.18 6.52
N GLN A 56 -2.48 0.24 7.05
CA GLN A 56 -2.62 0.04 8.49
C GLN A 56 -2.17 -1.36 8.90
N THR A 57 -1.47 -1.46 10.02
CA THR A 57 -1.20 -2.74 10.71
C THR A 57 -2.18 -2.88 11.87
N TYR A 58 -1.78 -3.29 13.08
CA TYR A 58 -2.69 -3.46 14.20
C TYR A 58 -3.43 -2.17 14.58
N SER A 59 -2.68 -1.14 14.97
CA SER A 59 -3.21 0.14 15.42
C SER A 59 -2.70 1.27 14.55
N ASP A 60 -1.43 1.20 14.17
CA ASP A 60 -0.73 2.29 13.49
C ASP A 60 -0.99 2.32 11.99
N VAL A 61 -1.04 3.55 11.48
CA VAL A 61 -1.10 3.85 10.06
C VAL A 61 0.28 4.29 9.61
N PHE A 62 0.78 3.63 8.56
CA PHE A 62 2.09 3.90 7.98
C PHE A 62 1.94 4.48 6.59
N LYS A 63 2.94 5.26 6.18
CA LYS A 63 3.12 5.70 4.81
C LYS A 63 4.50 5.29 4.31
N VAL A 64 4.54 4.66 3.14
CA VAL A 64 5.78 4.35 2.45
C VAL A 64 5.75 4.94 1.04
N GLN A 65 6.78 5.72 0.71
CA GLN A 65 6.96 6.30 -0.62
C GLN A 65 7.85 5.39 -1.47
N THR A 66 7.25 4.59 -2.35
CA THR A 66 8.00 3.63 -3.16
C THR A 66 7.26 3.21 -4.43
N THR A 67 7.85 2.31 -5.22
CA THR A 67 7.20 1.76 -6.42
C THR A 67 6.49 0.45 -6.11
N ILE A 68 5.30 0.25 -6.67
CA ILE A 68 4.63 -1.06 -6.66
C ILE A 68 5.17 -1.86 -7.86
N TRP A 69 5.75 -3.01 -7.60
CA TRP A 69 6.38 -3.85 -8.63
C TRP A 69 5.38 -4.84 -9.23
N LEU A 70 4.59 -5.49 -8.39
CA LEU A 70 3.57 -6.47 -8.80
C LEU A 70 2.34 -6.36 -7.89
N HIS A 71 1.17 -6.65 -8.42
CA HIS A 71 -0.05 -6.86 -7.66
C HIS A 71 -0.66 -8.21 -8.05
N TYR A 72 -0.69 -9.15 -7.11
CA TYR A 72 -1.16 -10.52 -7.35
C TYR A 72 -1.59 -11.19 -6.03
N GLY A 73 -2.55 -12.11 -6.10
CA GLY A 73 -2.94 -12.93 -4.95
C GLY A 73 -3.44 -12.13 -3.73
N GLY A 74 -4.08 -10.98 -3.96
CA GLY A 74 -4.57 -10.11 -2.88
C GLY A 74 -3.48 -9.31 -2.17
N SER A 75 -2.27 -9.22 -2.72
CA SER A 75 -1.16 -8.45 -2.16
C SER A 75 -0.47 -7.58 -3.21
N ILE A 76 0.13 -6.48 -2.75
CA ILE A 76 1.10 -5.70 -3.52
C ILE A 76 2.52 -6.10 -3.11
N TYR A 77 3.39 -6.20 -4.10
CA TYR A 77 4.79 -6.55 -3.93
C TYR A 77 5.65 -5.35 -4.29
N LEU A 78 6.52 -5.01 -3.35
CA LEU A 78 7.54 -3.99 -3.50
C LEU A 78 8.86 -4.67 -3.85
N LYS A 79 9.81 -3.91 -4.42
CA LYS A 79 11.15 -4.44 -4.72
C LYS A 79 11.78 -5.03 -3.44
N GLY A 80 12.46 -6.16 -3.57
CA GLY A 80 13.13 -6.82 -2.43
C GLY A 80 12.26 -7.84 -1.67
N ASN A 81 11.25 -8.41 -2.33
CA ASN A 81 10.35 -9.42 -1.75
C ASN A 81 9.54 -8.94 -0.54
N ILE A 82 9.16 -7.66 -0.55
CA ILE A 82 8.39 -7.03 0.53
C ILE A 82 6.94 -6.97 0.09
N THR A 83 6.03 -7.43 0.94
CA THR A 83 4.63 -7.65 0.58
C THR A 83 3.72 -6.90 1.54
N ILE A 84 2.70 -6.22 1.00
CA ILE A 84 1.62 -5.60 1.78
C ILE A 84 0.30 -6.20 1.29
N PRO A 85 -0.55 -6.76 2.16
CA PRO A 85 -1.87 -7.23 1.74
C PRO A 85 -2.75 -6.07 1.27
N VAL A 86 -3.46 -6.23 0.17
CA VAL A 86 -4.33 -5.19 -0.41
C VAL A 86 -5.38 -4.72 0.59
N GLU A 87 -5.90 -5.65 1.40
CA GLU A 87 -6.90 -5.36 2.42
C GLU A 87 -6.38 -4.42 3.53
N ARG A 88 -5.06 -4.28 3.68
CA ARG A 88 -4.42 -3.38 4.64
C ARG A 88 -4.10 -2.01 4.07
N VAL A 89 -4.11 -1.87 2.75
CA VAL A 89 -3.87 -0.59 2.08
C VAL A 89 -5.11 0.30 2.24
N ILE A 90 -4.91 1.54 2.69
CA ILE A 90 -5.94 2.57 2.80
C ILE A 90 -6.01 3.35 1.49
N SER A 91 -4.88 3.87 1.00
CA SER A 91 -4.81 4.62 -0.25
C SER A 91 -3.47 4.45 -0.96
N VAL A 92 -3.48 4.75 -2.26
CA VAL A 92 -2.28 4.87 -3.09
C VAL A 92 -2.41 6.14 -3.92
N ASP A 93 -1.49 7.07 -3.70
CA ASP A 93 -1.55 8.42 -4.23
C ASP A 93 -0.26 8.84 -4.94
N TRP A 94 -0.40 9.68 -5.95
CA TRP A 94 0.74 10.26 -6.67
C TRP A 94 1.44 11.27 -5.77
N ILE A 95 2.76 11.38 -5.91
CA ILE A 95 3.59 12.40 -5.24
C ILE A 95 3.41 13.75 -5.94
#